data_AF-A0A650LQ05-F1
#
_entry.id   AF-A0A650LQ05-F1
#
_cell.length_a   1.000
_cell.length_b   1.000
_cell.length_c   1.000
_cell.angle_alpha   90.00
_cell.angle_beta   90.00
_cell.angle_gamma   90.00
#
_symmetry.space_group_name_H-M   'P 1'
#
loop_
_entity.id
_entity.type
_entity.pdbx_description
1 polymer ?
#
loop_
_entity_poly.entity_id
_entity_poly.type
_entity_poly.pdbx_seq_one_letter_code
_entity_poly.pdbx_strand_id
1 'polypeptide(L)' 'MNIRAILDKYFDGVKCYVRGDGNGVWIETECMPIERSEEIKNKVGELLYEIKK' A
#
# COMPACT_ATOMS: atom_id res chain seq x y z
N MET A 1 4.06 6.11 -13.35
CA MET A 1 4.32 5.56 -12.01
C MET A 1 4.66 4.08 -12.15
N ASN A 2 5.82 3.62 -11.66
CA ASN A 2 6.18 2.21 -11.70
C ASN A 2 5.71 1.52 -10.40
N ILE A 3 4.61 0.77 -10.47
CA ILE A 3 4.03 0.09 -9.32
C ILE A 3 5.01 -0.88 -8.67
N ARG A 4 5.81 -1.60 -9.46
CA ARG A 4 6.78 -2.57 -8.92
C ARG A 4 7.82 -1.89 -8.05
N ALA A 5 8.34 -0.75 -8.50
CA ALA A 5 9.29 0.03 -7.72
C ALA A 5 8.69 0.59 -6.40
N ILE A 6 7.38 0.86 -6.37
CA ILE A 6 6.68 1.26 -5.13
C ILE A 6 6.54 0.07 -4.17
N LEU A 7 6.14 -1.10 -4.69
CA LEU A 7 6.01 -2.32 -3.88
C LEU A 7 7.35 -2.68 -3.23
N ASP A 8 8.42 -2.72 -4.02
CA ASP A 8 9.76 -3.08 -3.54
C ASP A 8 10.30 -2.07 -2.51
N LYS A 9 9.94 -0.78 -2.64
CA LYS A 9 10.45 0.28 -1.76
C LYS A 9 9.71 0.40 -0.43
N TYR A 10 8.38 0.24 -0.44
CA TYR A 10 7.54 0.59 0.70
C TYR A 10 6.87 -0.60 1.38
N PHE A 11 6.70 -1.70 0.65
CA PHE A 11 5.88 -2.84 1.07
C PHE A 11 6.68 -4.14 1.13
N ASP A 12 8.00 -4.04 1.36
CA ASP A 12 8.83 -5.22 1.54
C ASP A 12 8.32 -6.11 2.70
N GLY A 13 8.19 -7.39 2.42
CA GLY A 13 7.60 -8.38 3.33
C GLY A 13 6.09 -8.26 3.57
N VAL A 14 5.37 -7.43 2.81
CA VAL A 14 3.91 -7.28 2.88
C VAL A 14 3.28 -7.86 1.62
N LYS A 15 2.27 -8.71 1.77
CA LYS A 15 1.48 -9.15 0.60
C LYS A 15 0.65 -7.99 0.08
N CYS A 16 0.95 -7.59 -1.16
CA CYS A 16 0.25 -6.54 -1.87
C CYS A 16 -0.55 -7.09 -3.04
N TYR A 17 -1.70 -6.47 -3.28
CA TYR A 17 -2.57 -6.77 -4.39
C TYR A 17 -2.78 -5.51 -5.21
N VAL A 18 -2.34 -5.54 -6.46
CA VAL A 18 -2.62 -4.46 -7.40
C VAL A 18 -4.07 -4.60 -7.86
N ARG A 19 -4.86 -3.55 -7.65
CA ARG A 19 -6.26 -3.44 -8.07
C ARG A 19 -6.39 -2.28 -9.05
N GLY A 20 -7.37 -2.37 -9.91
CA GLY A 20 -7.72 -1.25 -10.76
C GLY A 20 -9.04 -1.47 -11.46
N ASP A 21 -9.63 -0.36 -11.89
CA ASP A 21 -10.85 -0.30 -12.66
C ASP A 21 -10.71 0.77 -13.77
N GLY A 22 -11.83 1.19 -14.38
CA GLY A 22 -11.82 2.24 -15.39
C GLY A 22 -11.40 3.63 -14.86
N ASN A 23 -11.30 3.81 -13.54
CA ASN A 23 -11.02 5.09 -12.89
C ASN A 23 -9.61 5.17 -12.30
N GLY A 24 -8.88 4.07 -12.15
CA GLY A 24 -7.51 4.10 -11.67
C GLY A 24 -6.96 2.77 -11.20
N VAL A 25 -5.77 2.83 -10.60
CA VAL A 25 -5.04 1.67 -10.05
C VAL A 25 -4.59 2.01 -8.64
N TRP A 26 -4.78 1.09 -7.69
CA TRP A 26 -4.34 1.20 -6.31
C TRP A 26 -3.73 -0.11 -5.80
N ILE A 27 -3.12 -0.05 -4.62
CA ILE A 27 -2.51 -1.19 -3.96
C ILE A 27 -3.30 -1.47 -2.69
N GLU A 28 -3.79 -2.69 -2.56
CA GLU A 28 -4.32 -3.21 -1.29
C GLU A 28 -3.23 -4.05 -0.62
N THR A 29 -3.23 -4.08 0.71
CA THR A 29 -2.36 -4.96 1.48
C THR A 29 -3.19 -6.07 2.12
N GLU A 30 -2.52 -7.11 2.61
CA GLU A 30 -3.16 -8.05 3.52
C GLU A 30 -3.63 -7.37 4.82
N CYS A 31 -4.62 -7.95 5.50
CA CYS A 31 -4.95 -7.50 6.85
C CYS A 31 -3.74 -7.68 7.77
N MET A 32 -3.41 -6.63 8.51
CA MET A 32 -2.28 -6.61 9.43
C MET A 32 -2.62 -5.81 10.69
N PRO A 33 -1.84 -5.98 11.78
CA PRO A 33 -2.01 -5.18 13.00
C PRO A 33 -1.88 -3.68 12.71
N ILE A 34 -2.65 -2.86 13.46
CA ILE A 34 -2.70 -1.41 13.26
C ILE A 34 -1.32 -0.74 13.37
N GLU A 35 -0.44 -1.26 14.22
CA GLU A 35 0.94 -0.79 14.40
C GLU A 35 1.72 -0.87 13.08
N ARG A 36 1.58 -2.00 12.36
CA ARG A 36 2.23 -2.20 11.06
C ARG A 36 1.63 -1.30 9.99
N SER A 37 0.31 -1.08 10.03
CA SER A 37 -0.37 -0.13 9.13
C SER A 37 0.12 1.31 9.34
N GLU A 38 0.35 1.73 10.59
CA GLU A 38 0.88 3.06 10.92
C GLU A 38 2.37 3.20 10.51
N GLU A 39 3.19 2.16 10.66
CA GLU A 39 4.56 2.14 10.14
C GLU A 39 4.60 2.35 8.63
N ILE A 40 3.76 1.63 7.90
CA ILE A 40 3.66 1.76 6.44
C ILE A 40 3.18 3.16 6.07
N LYS A 41 2.13 3.67 6.72
CA LYS A 41 1.64 5.05 6.53
C LYS A 41 2.75 6.09 6.65
N ASN A 42 3.60 5.98 7.67
CA ASN A 42 4.73 6.89 7.85
C ASN A 42 5.79 6.77 6.73
N LYS A 43 5.91 5.61 6.08
CA LYS A 43 6.82 5.40 4.94
C LYS A 43 6.25 5.89 3.61
N VAL A 44 4.98 5.57 3.29
CA VAL A 44 4.35 5.98 2.02
C VAL A 44 3.95 7.46 2.01
N GLY A 45 3.68 8.06 3.17
CA GLY A 45 3.38 9.49 3.28
C GLY A 45 2.16 9.90 2.44
N GLU A 46 2.34 10.89 1.57
CA GLU A 46 1.29 11.44 0.69
C GLU A 46 0.73 10.43 -0.32
N LEU A 47 1.40 9.30 -0.53
CA LEU A 47 0.91 8.21 -1.39
C LEU A 47 -0.18 7.36 -0.71
N LEU A 48 -0.44 7.56 0.59
CA LEU A 48 -1.49 6.85 1.30
C LEU A 48 -2.87 7.43 0.97
N TYR A 49 -3.76 6.58 0.45
CA TYR A 49 -5.16 6.93 0.23
C TYR A 49 -6.01 6.73 1.48
N GLU A 50 -5.98 5.53 2.08
CA GLU A 50 -6.84 5.16 3.20
C GLU A 50 -6.27 3.98 4.01
N ILE A 51 -6.54 3.92 5.32
CA ILE A 51 -6.41 2.71 6.14
C ILE A 51 -7.82 2.25 6.52
N LYS A 52 -8.26 1.10 6.00
CA LYS A 52 -9.54 0.48 6.36
C LYS A 52 -9.40 -0.34 7.64
N LYS A 53 -10.41 -0.27 8.51
CA LYS A 53 -10.53 -1.05 9.75
C LYS A 53 -11.57 -2.14 9.60
#